data_AF-A0A2S1LE97-F1
#
_entry.id   AF-A0A2S1LE97-F1
#
_cell.length_a   1.000
_cell.length_b   1.000
_cell.length_c   1.000
_cell.angle_alpha   90.00
_cell.angle_beta   90.00
_cell.angle_gamma   90.00
#
_symmetry.space_group_name_H-M   'P 1'
#
loop_
_entity.id
_entity.type
_entity.pdbx_description
1 polymer ?
#
loop_
_entity_poly.entity_id
_entity_poly.type
_entity_poly.pdbx_seq_one_letter_code
_entity_poly.pdbx_strand_id
1 'polypeptide(L)'
;MGNIFDPVYRQGYMEGYTKGFDPLSQEYVHEQNCTAFYTGFECGRSDYERLNGKIKDGIPCRIVTKKILDEFQLAGMLGMSIDSDDFTTYQLNVIEEWYKSGIENYNVQESLSLLALLEEEGIQMM
;
A
#
# COMPACT_ATOMS: atom_id res chain seq x y z
N MET A 1 -13.16 -8.89 19.62
CA MET A 1 -13.02 -8.86 18.15
C MET A 1 -14.35 -9.31 17.57
N GLY A 2 -14.99 -8.50 16.73
CA GLY A 2 -16.28 -8.87 16.14
C GLY A 2 -16.14 -9.90 15.03
N ASN A 3 -17.24 -10.55 14.68
CA ASN A 3 -17.25 -11.68 13.75
C ASN A 3 -17.18 -11.18 12.30
N ILE A 4 -16.03 -11.32 11.64
CA ILE A 4 -15.87 -10.93 10.22
C ILE A 4 -16.68 -11.80 9.25
N PHE A 5 -17.19 -12.95 9.71
CA PHE A 5 -18.07 -13.82 8.93
C PHE A 5 -19.54 -13.38 9.00
N ASP A 6 -19.88 -12.46 9.91
CA ASP A 6 -21.17 -11.77 9.91
C ASP A 6 -21.17 -10.70 8.80
N PRO A 7 -22.07 -10.80 7.79
CA PRO A 7 -22.13 -9.84 6.70
C PRO A 7 -22.34 -8.39 7.15
N VAL A 8 -23.15 -8.15 8.18
CA VAL A 8 -23.47 -6.79 8.66
C VAL A 8 -22.24 -6.19 9.35
N TYR A 9 -21.59 -6.97 10.21
CA TYR A 9 -20.33 -6.56 10.83
C TYR A 9 -19.25 -6.31 9.77
N ARG A 10 -19.12 -7.22 8.81
CA ARG A 10 -18.13 -7.11 7.73
C ARG A 10 -18.35 -5.84 6.90
N GLN A 11 -19.58 -5.53 6.55
CA GLN A 11 -19.91 -4.31 5.80
C GLN A 11 -19.51 -3.05 6.58
N GLY A 12 -19.94 -2.94 7.84
CA GLY A 12 -19.57 -1.80 8.69
C GLY A 12 -18.06 -1.69 8.88
N TYR A 13 -17.36 -2.81 9.08
CA TYR A 13 -15.90 -2.84 9.17
C TYR A 13 -15.22 -2.33 7.89
N MET A 14 -15.66 -2.80 6.71
CA MET A 14 -15.03 -2.40 5.44
C MET A 14 -15.29 -0.93 5.11
N GLU A 15 -16.48 -0.43 5.45
CA GLU A 15 -16.83 0.98 5.32
C GLU A 15 -15.93 1.84 6.22
N GLY A 16 -15.84 1.47 7.51
CA GLY A 16 -14.95 2.12 8.46
C GLY A 16 -13.50 2.10 7.97
N TYR A 17 -13.00 0.95 7.54
CA TYR A 17 -11.63 0.79 7.04
C TYR A 17 -11.32 1.71 5.86
N THR A 18 -12.22 1.78 4.88
CA THR A 18 -12.05 2.65 3.71
C THR A 18 -11.97 4.12 4.11
N LYS A 19 -12.84 4.56 5.03
CA LYS A 19 -12.85 5.93 5.56
C LYS A 19 -11.65 6.23 6.45
N GLY A 20 -11.19 5.26 7.23
CA GLY A 20 -9.99 5.38 8.05
C GLY A 20 -8.71 5.44 7.21
N PHE A 21 -8.66 4.73 6.10
CA PHE A 21 -7.50 4.75 5.20
C PHE A 21 -7.39 6.05 4.42
N ASP A 22 -8.52 6.70 4.10
CA ASP A 22 -8.53 8.01 3.45
C ASP A 22 -8.21 9.13 4.46
N PRO A 23 -7.07 9.85 4.33
CA PRO A 23 -6.72 10.95 5.22
C PRO A 23 -7.57 12.20 4.98
N LEU A 24 -8.26 12.31 3.84
CA LEU A 24 -9.11 13.44 3.47
C LEU A 24 -10.60 13.18 3.76
N SER A 25 -10.95 12.00 4.24
CA SER A 25 -12.33 11.66 4.61
C SER A 25 -12.84 12.62 5.69
N GLN A 26 -13.73 13.53 5.30
CA GLN A 26 -14.37 14.51 6.19
C GLN A 26 -15.63 13.99 6.89
N GLU A 27 -16.01 12.74 6.66
CA GLU A 27 -17.24 12.20 7.25
C GLU A 27 -17.08 12.00 8.77
N TYR A 28 -17.61 12.98 9.49
CA TYR A 28 -17.94 12.90 10.90
C TYR A 28 -18.92 11.74 11.10
N VAL A 29 -18.37 10.61 11.54
CA VAL A 29 -18.98 9.42 12.16
C VAL A 29 -20.49 9.59 12.42
N HIS A 30 -21.32 9.39 11.38
CA HIS A 30 -22.77 9.45 11.53
C HIS A 30 -23.33 8.16 12.15
N GLU A 31 -22.49 7.12 12.28
CA GLU A 31 -22.76 5.86 12.96
C GLU A 31 -21.98 5.75 14.28
N GLN A 32 -22.21 6.66 15.24
CA GLN A 32 -21.52 6.66 16.54
C GLN A 32 -21.71 5.37 17.38
N ASN A 33 -22.55 4.43 16.94
CA ASN A 33 -22.85 3.19 17.65
C ASN A 33 -22.45 1.91 16.91
N CYS A 34 -21.75 1.99 15.77
CA CYS A 34 -21.31 0.80 15.05
C CYS A 34 -19.87 0.41 15.43
N THR A 35 -19.71 -0.54 16.36
CA THR A 35 -18.40 -1.07 16.77
C THR A 35 -17.59 -1.60 15.59
N ALA A 36 -18.26 -2.17 14.58
CA ALA A 36 -17.61 -2.67 13.38
C ALA A 36 -16.94 -1.55 12.60
N PHE A 37 -17.68 -0.46 12.36
CA PHE A 37 -17.16 0.74 11.70
C PHE A 37 -15.97 1.33 12.43
N TYR A 38 -16.06 1.54 13.74
CA TYR A 38 -14.95 2.13 14.51
C TYR A 38 -13.71 1.25 14.46
N THR A 39 -13.88 -0.07 14.60
CA THR A 39 -12.75 -1.02 14.49
C THR A 39 -12.12 -0.95 13.11
N GLY A 40 -12.93 -0.92 12.05
CA GLY A 40 -12.46 -0.74 10.68
C GLY A 40 -11.69 0.56 10.50
N PHE A 41 -12.25 1.66 10.98
CA PHE A 41 -11.67 3.01 10.88
C PHE A 41 -10.30 3.10 11.54
N GLU A 42 -10.16 2.62 12.78
CA GLU A 42 -8.88 2.60 13.49
C GLU A 42 -7.84 1.73 12.75
N CYS A 43 -8.26 0.57 12.22
CA CYS A 43 -7.38 -0.28 11.41
C CYS A 43 -6.94 0.42 10.12
N GLY A 44 -7.87 1.05 9.39
CA GLY A 44 -7.56 1.79 8.17
C GLY A 44 -6.64 2.97 8.42
N ARG A 45 -6.87 3.71 9.51
CA ARG A 45 -6.02 4.84 9.93
C ARG A 45 -4.62 4.38 10.29
N SER A 46 -4.51 3.31 11.08
CA SER A 46 -3.22 2.71 11.46
C SER A 46 -2.44 2.21 10.24
N ASP A 47 -3.12 1.55 9.29
CA ASP A 47 -2.51 1.10 8.05
C ASP A 47 -2.04 2.26 7.18
N TYR A 48 -2.85 3.32 7.05
CA TYR A 48 -2.44 4.53 6.36
C TYR A 48 -1.17 5.13 6.98
N GLU A 49 -1.17 5.35 8.30
CA GLU A 49 -0.07 6.03 8.98
C GLU A 49 1.21 5.18 9.00
N ARG A 50 1.09 3.85 9.02
CA ARG A 50 2.23 2.94 8.88
C ARG A 50 2.94 3.09 7.54
N LEU A 51 2.21 3.45 6.48
CA LEU A 51 2.77 3.59 5.13
C LEU A 51 3.15 5.02 4.78
N ASN A 52 2.44 6.00 5.33
CA ASN A 52 2.49 7.39 4.87
C ASN A 52 3.00 8.39 5.92
N GLY A 53 3.19 7.95 7.16
CA GLY A 53 3.49 8.82 8.28
C GLY A 53 2.21 9.32 8.95
N LYS A 54 2.36 9.96 10.12
CA LYS A 54 1.21 10.39 10.92
C LYS A 54 0.56 11.61 10.29
N ILE A 55 -0.77 11.66 10.26
CA ILE A 55 -1.51 12.79 9.65
C ILE A 55 -1.20 14.11 10.34
N LYS A 56 -0.97 14.08 11.65
CA LYS A 56 -0.61 15.27 12.42
C LYS A 56 0.69 15.93 11.95
N ASP A 57 1.56 15.19 11.26
CA ASP A 57 2.83 15.66 10.73
C ASP A 57 2.67 16.15 9.27
N GLY A 58 1.46 16.11 8.72
CA GLY A 58 1.10 16.48 7.35
C GLY A 58 0.62 15.28 6.52
N ILE A 59 -0.19 15.56 5.49
CA ILE A 59 -0.62 14.56 4.51
C ILE A 59 0.30 14.67 3.29
N PRO A 60 1.04 13.61 2.90
CA PRO A 60 1.91 13.64 1.73
C PRO A 60 1.11 13.81 0.44
N CYS A 61 1.74 14.41 -0.58
CA CYS A 61 1.12 14.63 -1.89
C CYS A 61 0.78 13.30 -2.59
N ARG A 62 1.67 12.31 -2.47
CA ARG A 62 1.50 10.96 -2.99
C ARG A 62 1.22 10.00 -1.85
N ILE A 63 0.14 9.24 -1.92
CA ILE A 63 -0.20 8.22 -0.91
C ILE A 63 0.36 6.88 -1.35
N VAL A 64 1.22 6.30 -0.51
CA VAL A 64 1.70 4.92 -0.61
C VAL A 64 0.57 3.97 -0.23
N THR A 65 0.36 2.99 -1.09
CA THR A 65 -0.57 1.88 -0.88
C THR A 65 0.18 0.57 -0.97
N LYS A 66 -0.44 -0.54 -0.53
CA LYS A 66 0.16 -1.87 -0.69
C LYS A 66 0.50 -2.17 -2.16
N LYS A 67 -0.36 -1.77 -3.10
CA LYS A 67 -0.11 -1.96 -4.53
C LYS A 67 1.19 -1.28 -4.98
N ILE A 68 1.42 -0.05 -4.53
CA ILE A 68 2.65 0.69 -4.83
C ILE A 68 3.87 -0.05 -4.24
N LEU A 69 3.76 -0.55 -3.00
CA LEU A 69 4.84 -1.34 -2.40
C LEU A 69 5.12 -2.64 -3.16
N ASP A 70 4.09 -3.33 -3.63
CA ASP A 70 4.23 -4.54 -4.44
C ASP A 70 4.94 -4.22 -5.79
N GLU A 71 4.67 -3.06 -6.39
CA GLU A 71 5.37 -2.57 -7.59
C GLU A 71 6.86 -2.29 -7.32
N PHE A 72 7.20 -1.65 -6.19
CA PHE A 72 8.60 -1.44 -5.79
C PHE A 72 9.32 -2.74 -5.45
N GLN A 73 8.65 -3.68 -4.78
CA GLN A 73 9.20 -4.99 -4.50
C GLN A 73 9.53 -5.74 -5.81
N LEU A 74 8.61 -5.71 -6.78
CA LEU A 74 8.84 -6.29 -8.09
C LEU A 74 10.01 -5.62 -8.83
N ALA A 75 10.10 -4.29 -8.78
CA ALA A 75 11.25 -3.57 -9.36
C ALA A 75 12.58 -4.04 -8.76
N GLY A 76 12.62 -4.28 -7.43
CA GLY A 76 13.78 -4.86 -6.76
C GLY A 76 14.10 -6.28 -7.24
N MET A 77 13.08 -7.12 -7.42
CA MET A 77 13.23 -8.48 -7.97
C MET A 77 13.68 -8.50 -9.44
N LEU A 78 13.57 -7.39 -10.16
CA LEU A 78 13.97 -7.26 -11.56
C LEU A 78 15.24 -6.42 -11.75
N GLY A 79 15.82 -5.90 -10.65
CA GLY A 79 16.99 -5.03 -10.70
C GLY A 79 16.73 -3.68 -11.38
N MET A 80 15.48 -3.21 -11.41
CA MET A 80 15.10 -1.96 -12.06
C MET A 80 15.38 -0.76 -11.16
N SER A 81 15.87 0.34 -11.75
CA SER A 81 15.94 1.62 -11.04
C SER A 81 14.52 2.14 -10.77
N ILE A 82 14.35 2.77 -9.61
CA ILE A 82 13.06 3.30 -9.18
C ILE A 82 13.10 4.82 -9.11
N ASP A 83 12.01 5.45 -9.52
CA ASP A 83 11.81 6.88 -9.35
C ASP A 83 11.24 7.14 -7.94
N SER A 84 11.95 7.95 -7.18
CA SER A 84 11.64 8.30 -5.78
C SER A 84 10.95 9.66 -5.65
N ASP A 85 10.66 10.34 -6.76
CA ASP A 85 10.09 11.67 -6.74
C ASP A 85 8.67 11.69 -6.12
N ASP A 86 8.36 12.80 -5.46
CA ASP A 86 7.10 13.07 -4.74
C ASP A 86 6.81 12.22 -3.50
N PHE A 87 7.74 11.37 -3.05
CA PHE A 87 7.64 10.68 -1.77
C PHE A 87 8.35 11.44 -0.64
N THR A 88 7.75 11.39 0.54
CA THR A 88 8.40 11.91 1.76
C THR A 88 9.53 10.98 2.21
N THR A 89 10.44 11.50 3.03
CA THR A 89 11.51 10.70 3.64
C THR A 89 10.97 9.49 4.42
N TYR A 90 9.83 9.63 5.10
CA TYR A 90 9.19 8.52 5.79
C TYR A 90 8.77 7.42 4.81
N GLN A 91 8.07 7.80 3.75
CA GLN A 91 7.62 6.88 2.72
C GLN A 91 8.79 6.19 2.00
N LEU A 92 9.88 6.92 1.75
CA LEU A 92 11.08 6.35 1.14
C LEU A 92 11.72 5.27 2.01
N ASN A 93 11.76 5.45 3.33
CA ASN A 93 12.27 4.42 4.23
C ASN A 93 11.40 3.14 4.18
N VAL A 94 10.07 3.30 4.15
CA VAL A 94 9.14 2.17 4.00
C VAL A 94 9.32 1.50 2.64
N ILE A 95 9.39 2.26 1.55
CA ILE A 95 9.60 1.74 0.19
C ILE A 95 10.94 1.00 0.08
N GLU A 96 12.00 1.53 0.70
CA GLU A 96 13.33 0.93 0.67
C GLU A 96 13.35 -0.47 1.30
N GLU A 97 12.65 -0.67 2.42
CA GLU A 97 12.51 -2.00 3.04
C GLU A 97 11.84 -3.00 2.08
N TRP A 98 10.79 -2.59 1.39
CA TRP A 98 10.09 -3.45 0.42
C TRP A 98 10.92 -3.72 -0.83
N TYR A 99 11.59 -2.69 -1.37
CA TYR A 99 12.46 -2.83 -2.54
C TYR A 99 13.64 -3.79 -2.24
N LYS A 100 14.29 -3.65 -1.07
CA LYS A 100 15.35 -4.57 -0.63
C LYS A 100 14.84 -6.00 -0.47
N SER A 101 13.63 -6.19 0.08
CA SER A 101 13.03 -7.51 0.15
C SER A 101 12.83 -8.14 -1.23
N GLY A 102 12.58 -7.32 -2.25
CA GLY A 102 12.55 -7.76 -3.65
C GLY A 102 13.93 -8.22 -4.15
N ILE A 103 14.97 -7.43 -3.87
CA ILE A 103 16.37 -7.77 -4.23
C ILE A 103 16.81 -9.08 -3.58
N GLU A 104 16.46 -9.29 -2.30
CA GLU A 104 16.82 -10.52 -1.59
C GLU A 104 16.16 -11.77 -2.21
N ASN A 105 14.99 -11.58 -2.84
CA ASN A 105 14.28 -12.63 -3.57
C ASN A 105 14.59 -12.62 -5.08
N TYR A 106 15.60 -11.87 -5.52
CA TYR A 106 16.00 -11.77 -6.93
C TYR A 106 16.39 -13.15 -7.48
N ASN A 107 15.66 -13.62 -8.49
CA ASN A 107 15.94 -14.84 -9.22
C ASN A 107 16.35 -14.52 -10.67
N VAL A 108 17.63 -14.73 -10.98
CA VAL A 108 18.21 -14.49 -12.31
C VAL A 108 17.44 -15.21 -13.43
N GLN A 109 16.97 -16.43 -13.18
CA GLN A 109 16.28 -17.22 -14.21
C GLN A 109 14.88 -16.68 -14.54
N GLU A 110 14.15 -16.23 -13.52
CA GLU A 110 12.84 -15.59 -13.70
C GLU A 110 12.98 -14.25 -14.40
N SER A 111 14.01 -13.47 -14.05
CA SER A 111 14.32 -12.20 -14.73
C SER A 111 14.63 -12.41 -16.22
N LEU A 112 15.49 -13.38 -16.56
CA LEU A 112 15.80 -13.71 -17.96
C LEU A 112 14.55 -14.17 -18.74
N SER A 113 13.66 -14.91 -18.08
CA SER A 113 12.41 -15.40 -18.70
C SER A 113 11.44 -14.26 -18.99
N LEU A 114 11.32 -13.29 -18.06
CA LEU A 114 10.52 -12.09 -18.27
C LEU A 114 11.10 -11.22 -19.39
N LEU A 115 12.42 -11.02 -19.42
CA LEU A 115 13.08 -10.24 -20.48
C LEU A 115 12.82 -10.85 -21.86
N ALA A 116 12.92 -12.17 -21.99
CA ALA A 116 12.62 -12.86 -23.25
C ALA A 116 11.15 -12.67 -23.70
N LEU A 117 10.20 -12.73 -22.76
CA LEU A 117 8.78 -12.46 -23.02
C LEU A 117 8.53 -11.01 -23.45
N LEU A 118 9.15 -10.05 -22.77
CA LEU A 118 9.02 -8.63 -23.10
C LEU A 118 9.61 -8.32 -24.47
N GLU A 119 10.75 -8.93 -24.82
CA GLU A 119 11.35 -8.82 -26.16
C GLU A 119 10.44 -9.42 -27.24
N GLU A 120 9.78 -10.56 -26.98
CA GLU A 120 8.82 -11.18 -27.89
C GLU A 120 7.61 -10.27 -28.16
N GLU A 121 7.15 -9.56 -27.13
CA GLU A 121 6.07 -8.56 -27.22
C GLU A 121 6.54 -7.19 -27.76
N GLY A 122 7.82 -7.05 -28.14
CA GLY A 122 8.39 -5.82 -28.69
C GLY A 122 8.61 -4.69 -27.67
N ILE A 123 8.59 -5.01 -26.38
CA ILE A 123 8.81 -4.07 -25.28
C ILE A 123 10.30 -4.10 -24.92
N GLN A 124 11.04 -3.08 -25.35
CA GLN A 124 12.45 -2.92 -24.97
C GLN A 124 12.58 -2.22 -23.62
N MET A 125 13.26 -2.88 -22.68
CA MET A 125 13.71 -2.26 -21.43
C MET A 125 15.06 -1.58 -21.71
N MET A 126 15.08 -0.25 -21.73
CA MET A 126 16.26 0.58 -22.01
C MET A 126 16.96 1.02 -20.72
#